data_AF-A0A5F2HVQ0-F1
#
_entry.id   AF-A0A5F2HVQ0-F1
#
_cell.length_a   1.000
_cell.length_b   1.000
_cell.length_c   1.000
_cell.angle_alpha   90.00
_cell.angle_beta   90.00
_cell.angle_gamma   90.00
#
_symmetry.space_group_name_H-M   'P 1'
#
loop_
_entity.id
_entity.type
_entity.pdbx_description
1 polymer ?
#
loop_
_entity_poly.entity_id
_entity_poly.type
_entity_poly.pdbx_seq_one_letter_code
_entity_poly.pdbx_strand_id
1 'polypeptide(L)'
;KVVKLGREAGLWRVSTQGGSELRAKSVVLATNAYTDDLLPGLARTIVPLHSFQIATAPVPAELVASILPGGQAVSDSRRILIYYRKSADGRLVLGGRGRMALPSSPADWAH
;
A
#
# COMPACT_ATOMS: atom_id res chain seq x y z
N LYS A 1 15.86 -5.40 8.18
CA LYS A 1 14.56 -5.25 8.89
C LYS A 1 14.82 -4.89 10.35
N VAL A 2 14.11 -3.92 10.92
CA VAL A 2 14.12 -3.66 12.38
C VAL A 2 13.18 -4.68 13.05
N VAL A 3 13.63 -5.30 14.14
CA VAL A 3 12.88 -6.37 14.84
C VAL A 3 12.53 -6.01 16.28
N LYS A 4 13.20 -5.02 16.87
CA LYS A 4 12.93 -4.58 18.24
C LYS A 4 13.27 -3.11 18.43
N LEU A 5 12.41 -2.41 19.17
CA LEU A 5 12.67 -1.09 19.73
C LEU A 5 12.71 -1.20 21.26
N GLY A 6 13.66 -0.50 21.87
CA GLY A 6 13.76 -0.39 23.32
C GLY A 6 14.22 1.01 23.71
N ARG A 7 14.06 1.37 24.98
CA ARG A 7 14.55 2.62 25.54
C ARG A 7 15.61 2.33 26.58
N GLU A 8 16.77 2.97 26.46
CA GLU A 8 17.91 2.78 27.36
C GLU A 8 18.67 4.10 27.51
N ALA A 9 18.95 4.50 28.76
CA ALA A 9 19.71 5.70 29.09
C ALA A 9 19.25 6.96 28.33
N GLY A 10 17.93 7.12 28.14
CA GLY A 10 17.34 8.26 27.44
C GLY A 10 17.41 8.20 25.90
N LEU A 11 18.00 7.15 25.32
CA LEU A 11 18.05 6.90 23.88
C LEU A 11 17.14 5.74 23.48
N TRP A 12 16.80 5.69 22.20
CA TRP A 12 16.25 4.51 21.56
C TRP A 12 17.36 3.53 21.20
N ARG A 13 17.16 2.26 21.53
CA ARG A 13 17.92 1.12 21.03
C ARG A 13 17.09 0.43 19.95
N VAL A 14 17.69 0.24 18.78
CA VAL A 14 17.05 -0.34 17.60
C VAL A 14 17.81 -1.60 17.23
N SER A 15 17.18 -2.77 17.35
CA SER A 15 17.79 -4.05 16.96
C SER A 15 17.31 -4.45 15.56
N THR A 16 18.24 -4.85 14.71
CA THR A 16 17.96 -5.34 13.36
C THR A 16 18.02 -6.85 13.28
N GLN A 17 17.34 -7.44 12.31
CA GLN A 17 17.33 -8.89 12.07
C GLN A 17 18.74 -9.45 11.84
N GLY A 18 19.67 -8.66 11.30
CA GLY A 18 21.07 -9.05 11.07
C GLY A 18 21.96 -8.99 12.32
N GLY A 19 21.38 -8.74 13.50
CA GLY A 19 22.11 -8.66 14.77
C GLY A 19 22.75 -7.30 15.07
N SER A 20 22.80 -6.37 14.10
CA SER A 20 23.29 -5.01 14.35
C SER A 20 22.34 -4.25 15.28
N GLU A 21 22.94 -3.45 16.15
CA GLU A 21 22.23 -2.54 17.06
C GLU A 21 22.60 -1.08 16.77
N LEU A 22 21.59 -0.22 16.77
CA LEU A 22 21.73 1.22 16.55
C LEU A 22 21.19 1.97 17.77
N ARG A 23 21.78 3.12 18.08
CA ARG A 23 21.31 4.05 19.11
C ARG A 23 20.90 5.37 18.48
N ALA A 24 19.73 5.88 18.85
CA ALA A 24 19.20 7.12 18.29
C ALA A 24 18.47 7.96 19.35
N LYS A 25 18.48 9.29 19.20
CA LYS A 25 17.67 10.18 20.06
C LYS A 25 16.18 10.08 19.75
N SER A 26 15.83 9.78 18.50
CA SER A 26 14.45 9.69 18.02
C SER A 26 14.32 8.58 16.99
N VAL A 27 13.13 7.99 16.90
CA VAL A 27 12.76 6.97 15.91
C VAL A 27 11.41 7.35 15.32
N VAL A 28 11.28 7.26 14.00
CA VAL A 28 10.03 7.46 13.27
C VAL A 28 9.61 6.12 12.67
N LEU A 29 8.38 5.68 12.95
CA LEU A 29 7.81 4.50 12.32
C LEU A 29 7.14 4.91 11.01
N ALA A 30 7.75 4.50 9.89
CA ALA A 30 7.27 4.75 8.53
C ALA A 30 7.01 3.43 7.78
N THR A 31 6.52 2.42 8.49
CA THR A 31 6.31 1.04 8.02
C THR A 31 4.91 0.79 7.44
N ASN A 32 4.11 1.85 7.24
CA ASN A 32 2.69 1.76 6.85
C ASN A 32 1.93 0.78 7.78
N ALA A 33 1.02 -0.03 7.21
CA ALA A 33 0.24 -1.04 7.93
C ALA A 33 1.08 -2.25 8.39
N TYR A 34 2.37 -2.32 8.05
CA TYR A 34 3.24 -3.49 8.25
C TYR A 34 4.17 -3.31 9.47
N THR A 35 3.69 -2.62 10.49
CA THR A 35 4.48 -2.36 11.70
C THR A 35 4.53 -3.58 12.63
N ASP A 36 3.60 -4.53 12.45
CA ASP A 36 3.48 -5.73 13.27
C ASP A 36 3.55 -5.40 14.78
N ASP A 37 4.32 -6.17 15.54
CA ASP A 37 4.53 -5.98 16.97
C ASP A 37 5.71 -5.06 17.32
N LEU A 38 6.29 -4.35 16.34
CA LEU A 38 7.45 -3.49 16.59
C LEU A 38 7.14 -2.36 17.57
N LEU A 39 5.90 -1.86 17.52
CA LEU A 39 5.34 -0.96 18.53
C LEU A 39 4.11 -1.62 19.16
N PRO A 40 4.19 -2.04 20.44
CA PRO A 40 3.10 -2.73 21.11
C PRO A 40 1.79 -1.95 21.04
N GLY A 41 0.75 -2.61 20.54
CA GLY A 41 -0.59 -2.05 20.44
C GLY A 41 -0.90 -1.26 19.17
N LEU A 42 0.09 -0.88 18.37
CA LEU A 42 -0.14 -0.14 17.12
C LEU A 42 -0.92 -0.99 16.10
N ALA A 43 -0.60 -2.28 15.98
CA ALA A 43 -1.32 -3.17 15.06
C ALA A 43 -2.85 -3.20 15.34
N ARG A 44 -3.26 -3.02 16.60
CA ARG A 44 -4.68 -3.01 16.99
C ARG A 44 -5.43 -1.74 16.59
N THR A 45 -4.72 -0.68 16.18
CA THR A 45 -5.32 0.58 15.73
C THR A 45 -5.43 0.66 14.20
N ILE A 46 -5.04 -0.40 13.48
CA ILE A 46 -4.99 -0.44 12.01
C ILE A 46 -6.10 -1.35 11.51
N VAL A 47 -6.93 -0.84 10.60
CA VAL A 47 -7.94 -1.63 9.88
C VAL A 47 -7.36 -2.03 8.52
N PRO A 48 -7.10 -3.32 8.26
CA PRO A 48 -6.60 -3.76 6.96
C PRO A 48 -7.71 -3.63 5.92
N LEU A 49 -7.45 -2.85 4.88
CA LEU A 49 -8.34 -2.70 3.72
C LEU A 49 -7.60 -3.17 2.47
N HIS A 50 -8.19 -4.16 1.78
CA HIS A 50 -7.66 -4.62 0.50
C HIS A 50 -8.31 -3.87 -0.66
N SER A 51 -7.48 -3.40 -1.58
CA SER A 51 -7.89 -2.87 -2.87
C SER A 51 -7.39 -3.82 -3.95
N PHE A 52 -8.14 -3.97 -5.03
CA PHE A 52 -7.64 -4.62 -6.24
C PHE A 52 -7.43 -3.58 -7.34
N GLN A 53 -6.55 -3.91 -8.28
CA GLN A 53 -6.36 -3.15 -9.50
C GLN A 53 -6.26 -4.11 -10.67
N ILE A 54 -6.90 -3.75 -11.77
CA ILE A 54 -6.75 -4.38 -13.07
C ILE A 54 -6.23 -3.37 -14.06
N ALA A 55 -5.51 -3.84 -15.06
CA ALA A 55 -5.05 -3.00 -16.16
C ALA A 55 -5.51 -3.59 -17.48
N THR A 56 -5.92 -2.72 -18.40
CA THR A 56 -6.15 -3.12 -19.79
C THR A 56 -4.84 -3.57 -20.43
N ALA A 57 -4.91 -4.22 -21.60
CA ALA A 57 -3.79 -4.20 -22.54
C ALA A 57 -3.41 -2.74 -22.87
N PRO A 58 -2.17 -2.47 -23.36
CA PRO A 58 -1.83 -1.15 -23.87
C PRO A 58 -2.86 -0.73 -24.92
N VAL A 59 -3.44 0.44 -24.73
CA VAL A 59 -4.43 1.02 -25.63
C VAL A 59 -3.67 1.77 -26.72
N PRO A 60 -4.14 1.77 -27.98
CA PRO A 60 -3.50 2.51 -29.06
C PRO A 60 -3.26 3.98 -28.69
N ALA A 61 -2.08 4.50 -29.01
CA ALA A 61 -1.61 5.82 -28.56
C ALA A 61 -2.61 6.95 -28.88
N GLU A 62 -3.23 6.88 -30.05
CA GLU A 62 -4.21 7.86 -30.51
C GLU A 62 -5.47 7.90 -29.63
N LEU A 63 -5.92 6.73 -29.16
CA LEU A 63 -7.05 6.61 -28.25
C LEU A 63 -6.67 6.97 -26.80
N VAL A 64 -5.46 6.61 -26.36
CA VAL A 64 -4.95 7.02 -25.03
C VAL A 64 -4.84 8.55 -24.92
N ALA A 65 -4.49 9.23 -26.00
CA ALA A 65 -4.38 10.68 -26.04
C ALA A 65 -5.74 11.39 -25.83
N SER A 66 -6.84 10.79 -26.30
CA SER A 66 -8.19 11.37 -26.15
C SER A 66 -8.82 11.07 -24.79
N ILE A 67 -8.44 9.97 -24.14
CA ILE A 67 -8.93 9.62 -22.80
C ILE A 67 -8.17 10.42 -21.74
N LEU A 68 -8.87 11.17 -20.89
CA LEU A 68 -8.26 11.96 -19.80
C LEU A 68 -7.04 12.78 -20.28
N PRO A 69 -7.23 13.69 -21.27
CA PRO A 69 -6.12 14.34 -21.98
C PRO A 69 -5.24 15.20 -21.06
N GLY A 70 -5.78 15.67 -19.93
CA GLY A 70 -5.03 16.40 -18.91
C GLY A 70 -4.30 15.50 -17.89
N GLY A 71 -4.30 14.18 -18.09
CA GLY A 71 -3.66 13.23 -17.18
C GLY A 71 -4.39 13.07 -15.85
N GLN A 72 -5.68 13.39 -15.79
CA GLN A 72 -6.47 13.31 -14.56
C GLN A 72 -6.53 11.88 -14.03
N ALA A 73 -6.61 11.76 -12.70
CA ALA A 73 -7.12 10.55 -12.05
C ALA A 73 -8.62 10.71 -11.81
N VAL A 74 -9.39 9.65 -12.01
CA VAL A 74 -10.84 9.66 -11.80
C VAL A 74 -11.20 8.80 -10.61
N SER A 75 -12.14 9.29 -9.82
CA SER A 75 -12.92 8.52 -8.85
C SER A 75 -14.40 8.86 -9.03
N ASP A 76 -15.28 7.94 -8.66
CA ASP A 76 -16.72 8.20 -8.66
C ASP A 76 -17.24 8.67 -7.27
N SER A 77 -18.53 8.97 -7.20
CA SER A 77 -19.22 9.39 -5.97
C SER A 77 -19.86 8.23 -5.20
N ARG A 78 -19.53 6.98 -5.52
CA ARG A 78 -20.15 5.81 -4.88
C ARG A 78 -19.61 5.62 -3.47
N ARG A 79 -20.42 5.02 -2.59
CA ARG A 79 -20.01 4.66 -1.23
C ARG A 79 -18.83 3.69 -1.21
N ILE A 80 -18.76 2.81 -2.19
CA ILE A 80 -17.58 1.99 -2.48
C ILE A 80 -17.01 2.52 -3.78
N LEU A 81 -15.95 3.32 -3.66
CA LEU A 81 -15.41 4.07 -4.78
C LEU A 81 -14.78 3.13 -5.81
N ILE A 82 -15.00 3.46 -7.09
CA ILE A 82 -14.23 2.93 -8.21
C ILE A 82 -13.37 4.07 -8.74
N TYR A 83 -12.13 3.76 -9.04
CA TYR A 83 -11.16 4.71 -9.56
C TYR A 83 -10.50 4.19 -10.81
N TYR A 84 -10.06 5.09 -11.68
CA TYR A 84 -9.23 4.74 -12.81
C TYR A 84 -8.30 5.86 -13.21
N ARG A 85 -7.20 5.50 -13.86
CA ARG A 85 -6.21 6.44 -14.41
C ARG A 85 -5.50 5.85 -15.62
N LYS A 86 -4.86 6.73 -16.40
CA LYS A 86 -3.85 6.30 -17.37
C LYS A 86 -2.55 5.91 -16.66
N SER A 87 -1.93 4.84 -17.12
CA SER A 87 -0.53 4.54 -16.81
C SER A 87 0.40 5.15 -17.86
N ALA A 88 1.68 5.29 -17.52
CA ALA A 88 2.69 5.83 -18.44
C ALA A 88 2.91 4.92 -19.67
N ASP A 89 2.62 3.62 -19.56
CA ASP A 89 2.72 2.63 -20.64
C ASP A 89 1.43 2.49 -21.46
N GLY A 90 0.53 3.47 -21.39
CA GLY A 90 -0.65 3.55 -22.26
C GLY A 90 -1.80 2.62 -21.90
N ARG A 91 -1.93 2.21 -20.63
CA ARG A 91 -3.06 1.39 -20.16
C ARG A 91 -4.05 2.24 -19.38
N LEU A 92 -5.28 1.75 -19.26
CA LEU A 92 -6.17 2.16 -18.19
C LEU A 92 -5.99 1.21 -17.02
N VAL A 93 -5.65 1.77 -15.86
CA VAL A 93 -5.59 1.07 -14.59
C VAL A 93 -6.87 1.42 -13.84
N LEU A 94 -7.67 0.41 -13.54
CA LEU A 94 -8.92 0.52 -12.80
C LEU A 94 -8.75 -0.17 -11.46
N GLY A 95 -9.37 0.36 -10.42
CA GLY A 95 -9.35 -0.27 -9.12
C GLY A 95 -10.54 0.08 -8.27
N GLY A 96 -10.65 -0.66 -7.18
CA GLY A 96 -11.74 -0.52 -6.22
C GLY A 96 -11.54 -1.47 -5.04
N ARG A 97 -12.57 -1.55 -4.19
CA ARG A 97 -12.53 -2.38 -2.98
C ARG A 97 -12.44 -3.87 -3.32
N GLY A 98 -11.44 -4.56 -2.78
CA GLY A 98 -11.28 -6.01 -2.89
C GLY A 98 -12.03 -6.78 -1.80
N ARG A 99 -11.85 -8.11 -1.77
CA ARG A 99 -12.28 -8.94 -0.63
C ARG A 99 -11.41 -8.62 0.58
N MET A 100 -12.02 -8.50 1.76
CA MET A 100 -11.29 -8.24 3.02
C MET A 100 -10.64 -9.49 3.63
N ALA A 101 -11.04 -10.68 3.18
CA ALA A 101 -10.33 -11.91 3.52
C ALA A 101 -8.95 -11.91 2.85
N LEU A 102 -7.96 -12.50 3.53
CA LEU A 102 -6.69 -12.80 2.88
C LEU A 102 -6.93 -13.82 1.76
N PRO A 103 -6.38 -13.59 0.55
CA PRO A 103 -6.48 -14.54 -0.54
C PRO A 103 -5.76 -15.84 -0.17
N SER A 104 -6.44 -16.96 -0.38
CA SER A 104 -6.00 -18.31 -0.04
C SER A 104 -5.77 -19.19 -1.26
N SER A 105 -6.29 -18.77 -2.43
CA SER A 105 -6.20 -19.51 -3.69
C SER A 105 -6.13 -18.57 -4.90
N PRO A 106 -5.68 -19.06 -6.08
CA PRO A 106 -5.76 -18.30 -7.33
C PRO A 106 -7.18 -17.82 -7.66
N ALA A 107 -8.20 -18.59 -7.27
CA ALA A 107 -9.60 -18.22 -7.48
C ALA A 107 -10.04 -16.98 -6.69
N ASP A 108 -9.36 -16.64 -5.59
CA ASP A 108 -9.65 -15.41 -4.84
C ASP A 108 -9.24 -14.14 -5.59
N TRP A 109 -8.43 -14.30 -6.65
CA TRP A 109 -8.03 -13.24 -7.57
C TRP A 109 -8.82 -13.26 -8.86
N ALA A 110 -9.77 -14.18 -9.06
CA ALA A 110 -10.68 -14.12 -10.19
C ALA A 110 -11.73 -13.03 -9.93
N HIS A 111 -11.72 -11.97 -10.74
CA HIS A 111 -12.66 -10.85 -10.71
C HIS A 111 -13.34 -10.69 -12.06
#